data_AF-A0A2T7ND79-F1
#
_entry.id   AF-A0A2T7ND79-F1
#
_cell.length_a   1.000
_cell.length_b   1.000
_cell.length_c   1.000
_cell.angle_alpha   90.00
_cell.angle_beta   90.00
_cell.angle_gamma   90.00
#
_symmetry.space_group_name_H-M   'P 1'
#
loop_
_entity.id
_entity.type
_entity.pdbx_description
1 polymer ?
#
loop_
_entity_poly.entity_id
_entity_poly.type
_entity_poly.pdbx_seq_one_letter_code
_entity_poly.pdbx_strand_id
1 'polypeptide(L)'
;MMAFSAAMGALGGVIFSMTQIMIINFMGLHRFPVAYGYIQLFNATSSAANFPLAGYLRDTFGTSTTIFNYLGAAHIVSSTILLSFIVLSRCQQRCRNGTYGSL
;
A
#
# COMPACT_ATOMS: atom_id res chain seq x y z
N MET A 1 2.06 14.48 -19.47
CA MET A 1 2.47 13.13 -19.00
C MET A 1 3.77 13.11 -18.20
N MET A 2 4.76 13.96 -18.51
CA MET A 2 6.02 14.07 -17.73
C MET A 2 5.81 14.27 -16.21
N ALA A 3 4.96 15.23 -15.82
CA ALA A 3 4.69 15.50 -14.40
C ALA A 3 4.01 14.33 -13.67
N PHE A 4 3.11 13.62 -14.36
CA PHE A 4 2.45 12.43 -13.82
C PHE A 4 3.43 11.27 -13.62
N SER A 5 4.30 11.02 -14.60
CA SER A 5 5.35 9.98 -14.48
C SER A 5 6.35 10.30 -13.39
N ALA A 6 6.76 11.57 -13.24
CA ALA A 6 7.64 12.01 -12.17
C ALA A 6 7.00 11.81 -10.79
N ALA A 7 5.72 12.17 -10.63
CA ALA A 7 4.98 11.95 -9.40
C ALA A 7 4.83 10.47 -9.05
N MET A 8 4.46 9.64 -10.04
CA MET A 8 4.35 8.18 -9.86
C MET A 8 5.70 7.54 -9.51
N GLY A 9 6.79 7.98 -10.14
CA GLY A 9 8.14 7.49 -9.85
C GLY A 9 8.61 7.87 -8.45
N ALA A 10 8.45 9.15 -8.07
CA ALA A 10 8.83 9.62 -6.74
C ALA A 10 8.02 8.94 -5.63
N LEU A 11 6.68 8.90 -5.77
CA LEU A 11 5.79 8.27 -4.79
C LEU A 11 5.99 6.75 -4.74
N GLY A 12 6.19 6.10 -5.88
CA GLY A 12 6.53 4.69 -5.94
C GLY A 12 7.82 4.38 -5.17
N GLY A 13 8.88 5.17 -5.39
CA GLY A 13 10.14 5.02 -4.67
C GLY A 13 10.00 5.18 -3.16
N VAL A 14 9.18 6.13 -2.70
CA VAL A 14 8.87 6.33 -1.28
C VAL A 14 8.19 5.10 -0.69
N ILE A 15 7.18 4.54 -1.38
CA ILE A 15 6.45 3.35 -0.92
C ILE A 15 7.40 2.15 -0.77
N PHE A 16 8.26 1.90 -1.76
CA PHE A 16 9.21 0.78 -1.70
C PHE A 16 10.19 0.93 -0.53
N SER A 17 10.74 2.13 -0.33
CA SER A 17 11.71 2.41 0.74
C SER A 17 11.07 2.33 2.13
N MET A 18 9.91 2.95 2.31
CA MET A 18 9.20 2.98 3.60
C MET A 18 8.70 1.58 4.01
N THR A 19 8.26 0.77 3.05
CA THR A 19 7.78 -0.60 3.32
C THR A 19 8.88 -1.45 3.94
N GLN A 20 10.11 -1.39 3.41
CA GLN A 20 11.24 -2.15 3.96
C GLN A 20 11.57 -1.71 5.39
N ILE A 21 11.66 -0.39 5.62
CA ILE A 21 11.94 0.18 6.95
C ILE A 21 10.86 -0.22 7.96
N MET A 22 9.58 -0.20 7.55
CA MET A 22 8.45 -0.57 8.42
C MET A 22 8.53 -2.05 8.82
N ILE A 23 8.81 -2.96 7.88
CA ILE A 23 8.91 -4.39 8.17
C ILE A 23 10.08 -4.67 9.11
N ILE A 24 11.23 -4.02 8.90
CA ILE A 24 12.40 -4.15 9.78
C ILE A 24 12.06 -3.70 11.21
N ASN A 25 11.33 -2.59 11.37
CA ASN A 25 10.90 -2.10 12.68
C ASN A 25 9.91 -3.04 13.39
N PHE A 26 9.02 -3.72 12.64
CA PHE A 26 8.02 -4.61 13.23
C PHE A 26 8.53 -6.01 13.56
N MET A 27 9.33 -6.63 12.68
CA MET A 27 9.76 -8.03 12.82
C MET A 27 11.22 -8.19 13.26
N GLY A 28 12.00 -7.10 13.25
CA GLY A 28 13.44 -7.15 13.49
C GLY A 28 14.23 -7.70 12.30
N LEU A 29 15.54 -7.45 12.32
CA LEU A 29 16.44 -7.75 11.19
C LEU A 29 16.54 -9.25 10.87
N HIS A 30 16.39 -10.11 11.88
CA HIS A 30 16.63 -11.55 11.77
C HIS A 30 15.55 -12.29 10.96
N ARG A 31 14.29 -11.82 10.99
CA ARG A 31 13.17 -12.44 10.26
C ARG A 31 12.75 -11.66 9.01
N PHE A 32 13.41 -10.53 8.73
CA PHE A 32 13.13 -9.66 7.58
C PHE A 32 13.09 -10.40 6.24
N PRO A 33 14.11 -11.20 5.83
CA PRO A 33 14.12 -11.79 4.49
C PRO A 33 12.98 -12.79 4.25
N VAL A 34 12.60 -13.56 5.28
CA VAL A 34 11.51 -14.54 5.18
C VAL A 34 10.16 -13.81 5.05
N ALA A 35 9.92 -12.80 5.89
CA ALA A 35 8.69 -12.03 5.84
C ALA A 35 8.55 -11.20 4.55
N TYR A 36 9.63 -10.54 4.14
CA TYR A 36 9.65 -9.78 2.89
C TYR A 36 9.44 -10.68 1.67
N GLY A 37 9.97 -11.91 1.69
CA GLY A 37 9.70 -12.92 0.67
C GLY A 37 8.22 -13.26 0.52
N TYR A 38 7.51 -13.50 1.63
CA TYR A 38 6.05 -13.76 1.59
C TYR A 38 5.25 -12.57 1.07
N ILE A 39 5.60 -11.35 1.49
CA ILE A 39 4.95 -10.12 1.02
C ILE A 39 5.16 -9.95 -0.48
N GLN A 40 6.37 -10.22 -0.98
CA GLN A 40 6.69 -10.12 -2.39
C GLN A 40 5.97 -11.19 -3.22
N LEU A 41 5.80 -12.41 -2.70
CA LEU A 41 4.99 -13.45 -3.34
C LEU A 41 3.53 -13.00 -3.50
N PHE A 42 2.94 -12.44 -2.44
CA PHE A 42 1.58 -11.91 -2.49
C PHE A 42 1.44 -10.75 -3.49
N ASN A 43 2.45 -9.88 -3.55
CA ASN A 43 2.48 -8.79 -4.52
C ASN A 43 2.57 -9.34 -5.96
N ALA A 44 3.40 -10.34 -6.21
CA ALA A 44 3.53 -10.99 -7.51
C ALA A 44 2.22 -11.67 -7.95
N THR A 45 1.53 -12.39 -7.06
CA THR A 45 0.23 -13.01 -7.38
C THR A 45 -0.84 -11.97 -7.65
N SER A 46 -0.84 -10.88 -6.88
CA SER A 46 -1.78 -9.77 -7.09
C SER A 46 -1.53 -9.06 -8.42
N SER A 47 -0.26 -8.82 -8.76
CA SER A 47 0.13 -8.25 -10.05
C SER A 47 -0.24 -9.17 -11.21
N ALA A 48 0.00 -10.48 -11.08
CA ALA A 48 -0.39 -11.49 -12.06
C ALA A 48 -1.90 -11.52 -12.30
N ALA A 49 -2.72 -11.31 -11.27
CA ALA A 49 -4.18 -11.19 -11.41
C ALA A 49 -4.62 -9.84 -11.99
N ASN A 50 -3.86 -8.77 -11.74
CA ASN A 50 -4.19 -7.43 -12.23
C ASN A 50 -4.00 -7.28 -13.75
N PHE A 51 -3.05 -8.00 -14.36
CA PHE A 51 -2.86 -8.01 -15.83
C PHE A 51 -4.07 -8.53 -16.63
N PRO A 52 -4.62 -9.74 -16.38
CA PRO A 52 -5.80 -10.23 -17.08
C PRO A 52 -7.03 -9.40 -16.75
N LEU A 53 -7.16 -8.90 -15.50
CA LEU A 53 -8.24 -7.99 -15.13
C LEU A 53 -8.18 -6.68 -15.94
N ALA A 54 -7.00 -6.09 -16.07
CA ALA A 54 -6.80 -4.89 -16.89
C ALA A 54 -7.07 -5.17 -18.38
N GLY A 55 -6.70 -6.36 -18.87
CA GLY A 55 -7.05 -6.82 -20.22
C GLY A 55 -8.56 -6.89 -20.42
N TYR A 56 -9.28 -7.54 -19.50
CA TYR A 56 -10.73 -7.66 -19.54
C TYR A 56 -11.45 -6.30 -19.47
N LEU A 57 -10.98 -5.38 -18.61
CA LEU A 57 -11.52 -4.02 -18.54
C LEU A 57 -11.25 -3.25 -19.85
N ARG A 58 -10.11 -3.47 -20.48
CA ARG A 58 -9.78 -2.88 -21.78
C ARG A 58 -10.71 -3.39 -22.87
N ASP A 59 -10.99 -4.68 -22.88
CA ASP A 59 -11.86 -5.32 -23.88
C ASP A 59 -13.34 -4.91 -23.72
N THR A 60 -13.81 -4.68 -22.47
CA THR A 60 -15.21 -4.33 -22.20
C THR A 60 -15.54 -2.86 -22.51
N PHE A 61 -14.60 -1.94 -22.22
CA PHE A 61 -14.85 -0.49 -22.32
C PHE A 61 -14.14 0.21 -23.48
N GLY A 62 -13.16 -0.46 -24.14
CA GLY A 62 -12.46 0.05 -25.32
C GLY A 62 -11.61 1.31 -25.12
N THR A 63 -11.63 1.95 -23.94
CA THR A 63 -11.00 3.24 -23.64
C THR A 63 -10.01 3.15 -22.49
N SER A 64 -8.82 3.72 -22.67
CA SER A 64 -7.74 3.71 -21.67
C SER A 64 -8.06 4.50 -20.39
N THR A 65 -8.99 5.46 -20.47
CA THR A 65 -9.38 6.33 -19.34
C THR A 65 -10.02 5.54 -18.19
N THR A 66 -10.76 4.47 -18.51
CA THR A 66 -11.45 3.63 -17.50
C THR A 66 -10.45 2.87 -16.63
N ILE A 67 -9.35 2.41 -17.21
CA ILE A 67 -8.29 1.70 -16.49
C ILE A 67 -7.58 2.64 -15.51
N PHE A 68 -7.31 3.88 -15.94
CA PHE A 68 -6.71 4.89 -15.06
C PHE A 68 -7.62 5.26 -13.88
N ASN A 69 -8.92 5.42 -14.12
CA ASN A 69 -9.88 5.68 -13.04
C ASN A 69 -10.01 4.50 -12.07
N TYR A 70 -10.02 3.26 -12.58
CA TYR A 70 -10.05 2.07 -11.75
C TYR A 70 -8.80 1.95 -10.85
N LEU A 71 -7.61 2.12 -11.43
CA LEU A 71 -6.35 2.09 -10.67
C LEU A 71 -6.26 3.21 -9.64
N GLY A 72 -6.71 4.41 -10.00
CA GLY A 72 -6.78 5.56 -9.11
C GLY A 72 -7.74 5.32 -7.94
N ALA A 73 -8.95 4.82 -8.21
CA ALA A 73 -9.93 4.49 -7.18
C ALA A 73 -9.40 3.42 -6.21
N ALA A 74 -8.78 2.35 -6.75
CA ALA A 74 -8.18 1.31 -5.93
C ALA A 74 -7.06 1.85 -5.01
N HIS A 75 -6.22 2.76 -5.51
CA HIS A 75 -5.19 3.41 -4.71
C HIS A 75 -5.76 4.32 -3.61
N ILE A 76 -6.83 5.07 -3.91
CA ILE A 76 -7.50 5.93 -2.92
C ILE A 76 -8.06 5.05 -1.79
N VAL A 77 -8.79 3.99 -2.13
CA VAL A 77 -9.37 3.06 -1.15
C VAL A 77 -8.28 2.43 -0.28
N SER A 78 -7.21 1.93 -0.89
CA SER A 78 -6.06 1.36 -0.15
C SER A 78 -5.42 2.38 0.80
N SER A 79 -5.27 3.63 0.35
CA SER A 79 -4.67 4.70 1.16
C SER A 79 -5.56 5.08 2.33
N THR A 80 -6.88 5.16 2.11
CA THR A 80 -7.86 5.44 3.17
C THR A 80 -7.81 4.35 4.24
N ILE A 81 -7.80 3.08 3.85
CA ILE A 81 -7.71 1.95 4.78
C ILE A 81 -6.43 2.05 5.62
N LEU A 82 -5.29 2.29 4.98
CA LEU A 82 -4.00 2.40 5.66
C LEU A 82 -3.98 3.56 6.67
N LEU A 83 -4.50 4.73 6.28
CA LEU A 83 -4.61 5.89 7.17
C LEU A 83 -5.55 5.61 8.34
N SER A 84 -6.68 4.94 8.10
CA SER A 84 -7.60 4.54 9.18
C SER A 84 -6.91 3.64 10.20
N PHE A 85 -6.13 2.64 9.77
CA PHE A 85 -5.37 1.79 10.69
C PHE A 85 -4.33 2.57 11.51
N ILE A 86 -3.59 3.49 10.89
CA ILE A 86 -2.62 4.32 11.58
C ILE A 86 -3.31 5.22 12.61
N VAL A 87 -4.39 5.91 12.23
CA VAL A 87 -5.15 6.77 13.14
C VAL A 87 -5.70 5.96 14.31
N LEU A 88 -6.30 4.80 14.05
CA LEU A 88 -6.82 3.91 15.09
C LEU A 88 -5.72 3.44 16.05
N SER A 89 -4.56 3.02 15.54
CA SER A 89 -3.43 2.59 16.37
C SER A 89 -2.90 3.71 17.28
N ARG A 90 -2.89 4.96 16.77
CA ARG A 90 -2.46 6.15 17.54
C ARG A 90 -3.51 6.56 18.56
N CYS A 91 -4.79 6.48 18.22
CA CYS A 91 -5.90 6.68 19.16
C CYS A 91 -5.85 5.66 20.29
N GLN A 92 -5.62 4.38 20.00
CA GLN A 92 -5.47 3.34 21.01
C GLN A 92 -4.25 3.58 21.92
N GLN A 93 -3.11 4.00 21.37
CA GLN A 93 -1.94 4.37 22.19
C GLN A 93 -2.22 5.57 23.10
N ARG A 94 -2.94 6.59 22.62
CA ARG A 94 -3.34 7.74 23.46
C ARG A 94 -4.33 7.34 24.55
N CYS A 95 -5.34 6.53 24.24
CA CYS A 95 -6.26 6.00 25.24
C CYS A 95 -5.56 5.15 26.30
N ARG A 96 -4.54 4.37 25.90
CA ARG A 96 -3.74 3.55 26.83
C ARG A 96 -2.80 4.38 27.70
N ASN A 97 -2.19 5.44 27.17
CA ASN A 97 -1.34 6.33 27.97
C ASN A 97 -2.14 7.22 28.94
N GLY A 98 -3.40 7.56 28.62
CA GLY A 98 -4.28 8.30 29.53
C GLY A 98 -4.66 7.54 30.80
N THR A 99 -4.61 6.20 30.79
CA THR A 99 -4.96 5.35 31.95
C THR A 99 -3.79 5.17 32.94
N TYR A 100 -2.55 5.42 32.52
CA TYR A 100 -1.35 5.31 33.38
C TYR A 100 -0.87 6.65 33.94
N GLY A 101 -1.44 7.79 33.51
CA GLY A 101 -1.13 9.13 34.04
C GLY A 101 -1.97 9.57 35.24
N SER A 102 -2.81 8.69 35.77
CA SER A 102 -3.76 8.96 36.86
C SER A 102 -3.62 8.01 38.04
N LEU A 103 -2.40 7.49 38.28
CA LEU A 103 -2.01 6.72 39.46
C LEU A 103 -0.77 7.36 40.09
#